data_AF-A0A7X9MRW3-F1
#
_entry.id   AF-A0A7X9MRW3-F1
#
_cell.length_a   1.000
_cell.length_b   1.000
_cell.length_c   1.000
_cell.angle_alpha   90.00
_cell.angle_beta   90.00
_cell.angle_gamma   90.00
#
_symmetry.space_group_name_H-M   'P 1'
#
loop_
_entity.id
_entity.type
_entity.pdbx_description
1 polymer ?
#
loop_
_entity_poly.entity_id
_entity_poly.type
_entity_poly.pdbx_seq_one_letter_code
_entity_poly.pdbx_strand_id
1 'polypeptide(L)'
;MKEIIVSIIYFIASIAFFLYFFYDSSKYLRIDPTLHFLSIYIPLILLSYVQIYIIWMDEREKFFKTTGLCLLGIVCITLMYEIVKPNYTYEEAKQIVAREYDVEVQDSFLTTIPQAETGKENYRMNVIQDSNEIVVIFNPYTKEILFLN
;
A
#
# COMPACT_ATOMS: atom_id res chain seq x y z
N MET A 1 -8.53 0.20 36.01
CA MET A 1 -8.66 -1.17 35.45
C MET A 1 -9.41 -1.20 34.12
N LYS A 2 -10.64 -0.64 34.01
CA LYS A 2 -11.37 -0.54 32.72
C LYS A 2 -10.61 0.27 31.65
N GLU A 3 -10.00 1.38 32.04
CA GLU A 3 -9.23 2.26 31.13
C GLU A 3 -7.99 1.53 30.57
N ILE A 4 -7.30 0.74 31.39
CA ILE A 4 -6.15 -0.08 30.96
C ILE A 4 -6.58 -1.12 29.91
N ILE A 5 -7.72 -1.79 30.13
CA ILE A 5 -8.24 -2.78 29.18
C ILE A 5 -8.60 -2.11 27.84
N VAL A 6 -9.25 -0.93 27.87
CA VAL A 6 -9.58 -0.16 26.66
C VAL A 6 -8.31 0.23 25.89
N SER A 7 -7.27 0.69 26.58
CA SER A 7 -5.98 1.03 25.96
C SER A 7 -5.30 -0.19 25.33
N ILE A 8 -5.37 -1.37 25.97
CA ILE A 8 -4.83 -2.61 25.41
C ILE A 8 -5.59 -3.04 24.16
N ILE A 9 -6.93 -2.98 24.19
CA ILE A 9 -7.76 -3.32 23.02
C ILE A 9 -7.45 -2.38 21.85
N TYR A 10 -7.37 -1.07 22.12
CA TYR A 10 -6.99 -0.08 21.11
C TYR A 10 -5.61 -0.38 20.51
N PHE A 11 -4.64 -0.73 21.35
CA PHE A 11 -3.29 -1.06 20.91
C PHE A 11 -3.27 -2.28 19.98
N ILE A 12 -3.94 -3.37 20.36
CA ILE A 12 -4.03 -4.59 19.54
C ILE A 12 -4.73 -4.29 18.22
N ALA A 13 -5.85 -3.55 18.24
CA ALA A 13 -6.58 -3.17 17.03
C ALA A 13 -5.71 -2.32 16.09
N SER A 14 -4.92 -1.39 16.64
CA SER A 14 -4.01 -0.55 15.87
C SER A 14 -2.88 -1.35 15.22
N ILE A 15 -2.32 -2.34 15.93
CA ILE A 15 -1.32 -3.26 15.36
C ILE A 15 -1.93 -4.09 14.23
N ALA A 16 -3.11 -4.67 14.44
CA ALA A 16 -3.79 -5.47 13.42
C ALA A 16 -4.06 -4.63 12.16
N PHE A 17 -4.50 -3.39 12.34
CA PHE A 17 -4.72 -2.43 11.27
C PHE A 17 -3.41 -2.11 10.51
N PHE A 18 -2.32 -1.83 11.23
CA PHE A 18 -1.00 -1.61 10.62
C PHE A 18 -0.53 -2.82 9.81
N LEU A 19 -0.62 -4.02 10.38
CA LEU A 19 -0.19 -5.25 9.70
C LEU A 19 -1.01 -5.51 8.42
N TYR A 20 -2.31 -5.21 8.46
CA TYR A 20 -3.16 -5.29 7.27
C TYR A 20 -2.71 -4.33 6.16
N PHE A 21 -2.49 -3.05 6.48
CA PHE A 21 -2.01 -2.06 5.51
C PHE A 21 -0.63 -2.40 4.96
N PHE A 22 0.27 -2.85 5.84
CA PHE A 22 1.60 -3.28 5.45
C PHE A 22 1.52 -4.45 4.46
N TYR A 23 0.77 -5.49 4.81
CA TYR A 23 0.57 -6.66 3.95
C TYR A 23 -0.04 -6.28 2.60
N ASP A 24 -1.10 -5.47 2.59
CA ASP A 24 -1.73 -5.08 1.32
C ASP A 24 -0.81 -4.22 0.47
N SER A 25 -0.11 -3.25 1.06
CA SER A 25 0.84 -2.39 0.36
C SER A 25 2.02 -3.17 -0.24
N SER A 26 2.40 -4.29 0.38
CA SER A 26 3.49 -5.14 -0.10
C SER A 26 3.23 -5.76 -1.47
N LYS A 27 1.97 -5.88 -1.87
CA LYS A 27 1.59 -6.38 -3.20
C LYS A 27 1.85 -5.36 -4.32
N TYR A 28 2.02 -4.09 -3.95
CA TYR A 28 2.26 -2.97 -4.85
C TYR A 28 3.66 -2.37 -4.65
N LEU A 29 4.51 -3.05 -3.88
CA LEU A 29 5.81 -2.52 -3.45
C LEU A 29 6.61 -2.02 -4.67
N ARG A 30 7.18 -0.82 -4.54
CA ARG A 30 7.96 -0.06 -5.54
C ARG A 30 7.17 0.81 -6.52
N ILE A 31 5.89 0.53 -6.81
CA ILE A 31 5.12 1.38 -7.75
C ILE A 31 4.98 2.83 -7.27
N ASP A 32 4.68 2.99 -5.98
CA ASP A 32 4.46 4.30 -5.39
C ASP A 32 5.10 4.36 -4.00
N PRO A 33 6.14 5.19 -3.80
CA PRO A 33 6.78 5.35 -2.50
C PRO A 33 5.82 5.96 -1.45
N THR A 34 4.79 6.68 -1.89
CA THR A 34 3.74 7.23 -1.02
C THR A 34 2.96 6.11 -0.34
N LEU A 35 2.72 5.01 -1.05
CA LEU A 35 2.00 3.86 -0.50
C LEU A 35 2.75 3.25 0.68
N HIS A 36 4.07 3.11 0.54
CA HIS A 36 4.95 2.62 1.59
C HIS A 36 5.03 3.58 2.78
N PHE A 37 5.07 4.89 2.49
CA PHE A 37 5.03 5.92 3.52
C PHE A 37 3.73 5.87 4.35
N LEU A 38 2.59 5.79 3.67
CA LEU A 38 1.26 5.73 4.27
C LEU A 38 1.02 4.43 5.04
N SER A 39 1.49 3.28 4.54
CA SER A 39 1.23 1.98 5.16
C SER A 39 2.13 1.69 6.36
N ILE A 40 3.33 2.28 6.42
CA ILE A 40 4.31 1.98 7.47
C ILE A 40 4.48 3.14 8.45
N TYR A 41 4.89 4.29 7.96
CA TYR A 41 5.40 5.35 8.84
C TYR A 41 4.28 6.06 9.58
N ILE A 42 3.15 6.33 8.91
CA ILE A 42 2.07 7.08 9.57
C ILE A 42 1.39 6.28 10.69
N PRO A 43 1.03 4.99 10.51
CA PRO A 43 0.45 4.24 11.62
C PRO A 43 1.43 4.05 12.79
N LEU A 44 2.74 3.93 12.52
CA LEU A 44 3.77 3.91 13.57
C LEU A 44 3.83 5.23 14.37
N ILE A 45 3.75 6.37 13.67
CA ILE A 45 3.68 7.69 14.32
C ILE A 45 2.40 7.81 15.17
N LEU A 46 1.26 7.37 14.67
CA LEU A 46 0.01 7.43 15.43
C LEU A 46 0.04 6.50 16.65
N LEU A 47 0.59 5.30 16.50
CA LEU A 47 0.71 4.31 17.58
C LEU A 47 1.65 4.80 18.68
N SER A 48 2.81 5.37 18.31
CA SER A 48 3.74 5.97 19.28
C SER A 48 3.15 7.21 19.96
N TYR A 49 2.46 8.08 19.22
CA TYR A 49 1.80 9.25 19.79
C TYR A 49 0.75 8.85 20.84
N VAL A 50 -0.11 7.89 20.53
CA VAL A 50 -1.15 7.43 21.47
C VAL A 50 -0.53 6.80 22.71
N GLN A 51 0.50 5.96 22.58
CA GLN A 51 1.13 5.35 23.75
C GLN A 51 1.80 6.38 24.67
N ILE A 52 2.56 7.32 24.12
CA ILE A 52 3.19 8.39 24.90
C ILE A 52 2.12 9.22 25.61
N TYR A 53 1.05 9.59 24.89
CA TYR A 53 0.01 10.47 25.41
C TYR A 53 -0.86 9.79 26.48
N ILE A 54 -1.20 8.51 26.32
CA ILE A 54 -1.96 7.74 27.33
C ILE A 54 -1.18 7.58 28.63
N ILE A 55 0.14 7.37 28.55
CA ILE A 55 0.97 7.17 29.75
C ILE A 55 1.13 8.47 30.54
N TRP A 56 1.12 9.63 29.87
CA TRP A 56 1.42 10.93 30.47
C TRP A 56 0.21 11.76 30.93
N MET A 57 -1.01 11.34 30.61
CA MET A 57 -2.22 12.15 30.84
C MET A 57 -3.08 11.62 31.99
N ASP A 58 -3.29 12.48 33.00
CA ASP A 58 -4.12 12.19 34.18
C ASP A 58 -5.61 12.58 33.98
N GLU A 59 -5.93 13.38 32.94
CA GLU A 59 -7.28 13.91 32.70
C GLU A 59 -8.03 13.13 31.60
N ARG A 60 -9.18 12.53 31.97
CA ARG A 60 -10.06 11.78 31.05
C ARG A 60 -10.52 12.57 29.82
N GLU A 61 -10.81 13.86 29.94
CA GLU A 61 -11.33 14.65 28.82
C GLU A 61 -10.31 14.76 27.68
N LYS A 62 -9.05 14.98 28.02
CA LYS A 62 -7.96 15.06 27.04
C LYS A 62 -7.66 13.69 26.43
N PHE A 63 -7.78 12.61 27.19
CA PHE A 63 -7.73 11.24 26.65
C PHE A 63 -8.75 11.03 25.53
N PHE A 64 -10.03 11.35 25.75
CA PHE A 64 -11.06 11.17 24.73
C PHE A 64 -10.85 12.06 23.48
N LYS A 65 -10.43 13.32 23.66
CA LYS A 65 -10.11 14.22 22.54
C LYS A 65 -8.95 13.68 21.71
N THR A 66 -7.88 13.21 22.34
CA THR A 66 -6.72 12.64 21.65
C THR A 66 -7.07 11.35 20.92
N THR A 67 -7.78 10.43 21.56
CA THR A 67 -8.25 9.21 20.89
C THR A 67 -9.14 9.52 19.69
N GLY A 68 -10.07 10.49 19.82
CA GLY A 68 -10.92 10.92 18.71
C GLY A 68 -10.12 11.50 17.54
N LEU A 69 -9.10 12.31 17.81
CA LEU A 69 -8.21 12.88 16.79
C LEU A 69 -7.40 11.80 16.06
N CYS A 70 -6.90 10.80 16.79
CA CYS A 70 -6.18 9.68 16.20
C CYS A 70 -7.08 8.81 15.31
N LEU A 71 -8.32 8.54 15.72
CA LEU A 71 -9.29 7.82 14.90
C LEU A 71 -9.58 8.58 13.60
N LEU A 72 -9.75 9.91 13.68
CA LEU A 72 -9.91 10.74 12.49
C LEU A 72 -8.67 10.66 11.58
N GLY A 73 -7.47 10.69 12.16
CA GLY A 73 -6.21 10.51 11.44
C GLY A 73 -6.16 9.17 10.69
N ILE A 74 -6.55 8.06 11.34
CA ILE A 74 -6.62 6.73 10.71
C ILE A 74 -7.57 6.74 9.51
N VAL A 75 -8.75 7.35 9.64
CA VAL A 75 -9.71 7.48 8.53
C VAL A 75 -9.11 8.27 7.37
N CYS A 76 -8.47 9.41 7.64
CA CYS A 76 -7.82 10.21 6.60
C CYS A 76 -6.70 9.45 5.88
N ILE A 77 -5.86 8.70 6.61
CA ILE A 77 -4.78 7.90 6.02
C ILE A 77 -5.34 6.77 5.17
N THR A 78 -6.41 6.12 5.64
CA THR A 78 -7.10 5.06 4.89
C THR A 78 -7.61 5.59 3.56
N LEU A 79 -8.28 6.75 3.56
CA LEU A 79 -8.78 7.37 2.34
C LEU A 79 -7.64 7.76 1.39
N MET A 80 -6.58 8.37 1.93
CA MET A 80 -5.40 8.71 1.13
C MET A 80 -4.74 7.48 0.51
N TYR A 81 -4.63 6.40 1.27
CA TYR A 81 -4.10 5.13 0.79
C TYR A 81 -4.91 4.58 -0.38
N GLU A 82 -6.25 4.50 -0.24
CA GLU A 82 -7.12 4.03 -1.32
C GLU A 82 -7.06 4.90 -2.57
N ILE A 83 -6.82 6.22 -2.44
CA ILE A 83 -6.68 7.13 -3.58
C ILE A 83 -5.37 6.90 -4.34
N VAL A 84 -4.26 6.63 -3.64
CA VAL A 84 -2.93 6.47 -4.27
C VAL A 84 -2.62 5.03 -4.65
N LYS A 85 -3.37 4.07 -4.11
CA LYS A 85 -3.21 2.64 -4.37
C LYS A 85 -3.43 2.31 -5.86
N PRO A 86 -2.56 1.51 -6.48
CA PRO A 86 -2.78 1.01 -7.83
C PRO A 86 -3.96 0.05 -7.90
N ASN A 87 -4.62 -0.01 -9.06
CA ASN A 87 -5.81 -0.85 -9.28
C ASN A 87 -5.44 -2.33 -9.49
N TYR A 88 -4.22 -2.59 -9.95
CA TYR A 88 -3.76 -3.94 -10.30
C TYR A 88 -2.44 -4.24 -9.61
N THR A 89 -2.36 -5.43 -9.02
CA THR A 89 -1.11 -6.03 -8.55
C THR A 89 -0.30 -6.59 -9.72
N TYR A 90 0.95 -6.93 -9.47
CA TYR A 90 1.85 -7.48 -10.49
C TYR A 90 1.37 -8.83 -11.02
N GLU A 91 0.87 -9.70 -10.13
CA GLU A 91 0.33 -11.01 -10.51
C GLU A 91 -0.97 -10.88 -11.32
N GLU A 92 -1.83 -9.92 -11.00
CA GLU A 92 -3.01 -9.62 -11.82
C GLU A 92 -2.60 -9.07 -13.19
N ALA A 93 -1.64 -8.15 -13.23
CA ALA A 93 -1.12 -7.60 -14.47
C ALA A 93 -0.52 -8.70 -15.37
N LYS A 94 0.24 -9.65 -14.82
CA LYS A 94 0.75 -10.82 -15.56
C LYS A 94 -0.38 -11.63 -16.19
N GLN A 95 -1.41 -11.94 -15.41
CA GLN A 95 -2.56 -12.71 -15.89
C GLN A 95 -3.35 -11.97 -16.97
N ILE A 96 -3.46 -10.64 -16.86
CA ILE A 96 -4.10 -9.79 -17.87
C ILE A 96 -3.30 -9.83 -19.17
N VAL A 97 -1.99 -9.58 -19.11
CA VAL A 97 -1.11 -9.59 -20.30
C VAL A 97 -1.13 -10.95 -20.99
N ALA A 98 -0.95 -12.03 -20.22
CA ALA A 98 -0.96 -13.39 -20.77
C ALA A 98 -2.30 -13.73 -21.46
N ARG A 99 -3.42 -13.32 -20.87
CA ARG A 99 -4.76 -13.59 -21.40
C ARG A 99 -5.11 -12.74 -22.63
N GLU A 100 -4.79 -11.44 -22.60
CA GLU A 100 -5.19 -10.52 -23.66
C GLU A 100 -4.36 -10.69 -24.93
N TYR A 101 -3.12 -11.16 -24.80
CA TYR A 101 -2.18 -11.28 -25.93
C TYR A 101 -1.74 -12.71 -26.25
N ASP A 102 -2.25 -13.71 -25.50
CA ASP A 102 -1.88 -15.12 -25.66
C ASP A 102 -0.36 -15.35 -25.59
N VAL A 103 0.27 -14.73 -24.60
CA VAL A 103 1.74 -14.76 -24.39
C VAL A 103 2.10 -15.43 -23.07
N GLU A 104 3.31 -16.00 -23.01
CA GLU A 104 3.89 -16.50 -21.77
C GLU A 104 4.77 -15.41 -21.14
N VAL A 105 4.44 -14.99 -19.91
CA VAL A 105 5.26 -14.05 -19.14
C VAL A 105 6.37 -14.81 -18.42
N GLN A 106 7.63 -14.48 -18.70
CA GLN A 106 8.79 -15.21 -18.17
C GLN A 106 9.28 -14.73 -16.80
N ASP A 107 8.82 -13.58 -16.34
CA ASP A 107 9.43 -12.93 -15.18
C ASP A 107 9.12 -13.61 -13.85
N SER A 108 10.19 -14.01 -13.17
CA SER A 108 10.15 -14.62 -11.83
C SER A 108 9.99 -13.61 -10.70
N PHE A 109 10.28 -12.33 -10.93
CA PHE A 109 10.23 -11.28 -9.91
C PHE A 109 9.55 -9.99 -10.43
N LEU A 110 9.11 -9.16 -9.49
CA LEU A 110 8.53 -7.84 -9.77
C LEU A 110 9.61 -6.89 -10.31
N THR A 111 9.41 -6.42 -11.53
CA THR A 111 10.25 -5.42 -12.18
C THR A 111 9.41 -4.22 -12.53
N THR A 112 9.96 -3.03 -12.34
CA THR A 112 9.27 -1.76 -12.56
C THR A 112 10.14 -0.78 -13.35
N ILE A 113 9.50 0.17 -14.01
CA ILE A 113 10.16 1.29 -14.69
C ILE A 113 9.50 2.62 -14.31
N PRO A 114 10.27 3.69 -14.09
CA PRO A 114 9.71 4.98 -13.74
C PRO A 114 8.96 5.61 -14.93
N GLN A 115 7.79 6.16 -14.66
CA GLN A 115 7.02 6.98 -15.57
C GLN A 115 7.54 8.43 -15.47
N ALA A 116 8.13 8.94 -16.56
CA ALA A 116 8.83 10.22 -16.58
C ALA A 116 7.96 11.42 -16.15
N GLU A 117 6.65 11.36 -16.38
CA GLU A 117 5.73 12.47 -16.15
C GLU A 117 5.17 12.54 -14.73
N THR A 118 5.00 11.40 -14.07
CA THR A 118 4.25 11.31 -12.80
C THR A 118 5.12 10.88 -11.62
N GLY A 119 6.32 10.37 -11.87
CA GLY A 119 7.18 9.77 -10.84
C GLY A 119 6.68 8.44 -10.28
N LYS A 120 5.55 7.92 -10.79
CA LYS A 120 5.04 6.59 -10.49
C LYS A 120 5.78 5.54 -11.30
N GLU A 121 5.74 4.28 -10.88
CA GLU A 121 6.33 3.20 -11.67
C GLU A 121 5.28 2.34 -12.39
N ASN A 122 5.61 1.91 -13.60
CA ASN A 122 4.87 0.89 -14.34
C ASN A 122 5.52 -0.47 -14.12
N TYR A 123 4.75 -1.54 -14.26
CA TYR A 123 5.32 -2.87 -14.30
C TYR A 123 6.02 -3.10 -15.64
N ARG A 124 7.20 -3.69 -15.58
CA ARG A 124 7.94 -4.18 -16.75
C ARG A 124 7.91 -5.69 -16.71
N MET A 125 7.54 -6.29 -17.84
CA MET A 125 7.44 -7.74 -18.00
C MET A 125 8.17 -8.18 -19.25
N ASN A 126 8.93 -9.26 -19.20
CA ASN A 126 9.40 -9.95 -20.41
C ASN A 126 8.41 -11.06 -20.78
N VAL A 127 7.98 -11.08 -22.05
CA VAL A 127 7.06 -12.07 -22.58
C VAL A 127 7.66 -12.76 -23.81
N ILE A 128 7.29 -14.02 -24.05
CA ILE A 128 7.54 -14.67 -25.35
C ILE A 128 6.30 -14.56 -26.21
N GLN A 129 6.50 -14.02 -27.42
CA GLN A 129 5.52 -14.07 -28.50
C GLN A 129 6.21 -14.56 -29.77
N ASP A 130 5.67 -15.60 -30.41
CA ASP A 130 6.21 -16.16 -31.66
C ASP A 130 7.71 -16.48 -31.62
N SER A 131 8.20 -17.00 -30.48
CA SER A 131 9.63 -17.29 -30.20
C SER A 131 10.54 -16.06 -30.04
N ASN A 132 9.99 -14.85 -30.03
CA ASN A 132 10.74 -13.61 -29.73
C ASN A 132 10.45 -13.15 -28.30
N GLU A 133 11.48 -12.67 -27.62
CA GLU A 133 11.34 -11.98 -26.34
C GLU A 133 10.94 -10.52 -26.59
N ILE A 134 9.81 -10.10 -26.00
CA ILE A 134 9.29 -8.74 -26.10
C ILE A 134 9.14 -8.17 -24.70
N VAL A 135 9.43 -6.89 -24.56
CA VAL A 135 9.26 -6.18 -23.29
C VAL A 135 7.89 -5.52 -23.28
N VAL A 136 7.10 -5.83 -22.27
CA VAL A 136 5.77 -5.26 -22.04
C VAL A 136 5.82 -4.32 -20.85
N ILE A 137 5.22 -3.15 -21.01
CA ILE A 137 4.99 -2.19 -19.92
C ILE A 137 3.51 -2.20 -19.60
N PHE A 138 3.17 -2.44 -18.34
CA PHE A 138 1.80 -2.41 -17.84
C PHE A 138 1.62 -1.28 -16.84
N ASN A 139 0.65 -0.41 -17.07
CA ASN A 139 0.29 0.65 -16.16
C ASN A 139 -0.68 0.13 -15.07
N PRO A 140 -0.26 0.05 -13.80
CA PRO A 140 -1.05 -0.54 -12.72
C PRO A 140 -2.23 0.33 -12.28
N TYR A 141 -2.34 1.57 -12.76
CA TYR A 141 -3.45 2.48 -12.49
C TYR A 141 -4.51 2.45 -13.60
N THR A 142 -4.08 2.42 -14.86
CA THR A 142 -4.99 2.58 -16.01
C THR A 142 -5.27 1.30 -16.78
N LYS A 143 -4.53 0.20 -16.48
CA LYS A 143 -4.54 -1.05 -17.26
C LYS A 143 -3.98 -0.89 -18.68
N GLU A 144 -3.30 0.21 -18.99
CA GLU A 144 -2.68 0.44 -20.29
C GLU A 144 -1.48 -0.50 -20.48
N ILE A 145 -1.33 -1.02 -21.70
CA ILE A 145 -0.30 -2.01 -22.06
C ILE A 145 0.46 -1.49 -23.28
N LEU A 146 1.78 -1.40 -23.16
CA LEU A 146 2.67 -0.95 -24.24
C LEU A 146 3.70 -2.04 -24.53
N PHE A 147 3.92 -2.31 -25.80
CA PHE A 147 4.96 -3.23 -26.28
C PHE A 147 6.17 -2.43 -26.73
N LEU A 148 7.34 -2.77 -26.21
CA LEU A 148 8.62 -2.26 -26.67
C LEU A 148 9.29 -3.32 -27.54
N ASN A 149 9.42 -3.01 -28.82
CA ASN A 149 10.19 -3.78 -29.81
C ASN A 149 11.63 -3.27 -29.92
#